data_AF-A0A922VHT4-F1
#
_entry.id   AF-A0A922VHT4-F1
#
_cell.length_a   1.000
_cell.length_b   1.000
_cell.length_c   1.000
_cell.angle_alpha   90.00
_cell.angle_beta   90.00
_cell.angle_gamma   90.00
#
_symmetry.space_group_name_H-M   'P 1'
#
loop_
_entity.id
_entity.type
_entity.pdbx_description
1 polymer ?
#
loop_
_entity_poly.entity_id
_entity_poly.type
_entity_poly.pdbx_seq_one_letter_code
_entity_poly.pdbx_strand_id
1 'polypeptide(L)' 'GRRGDVVIWDGDPLELGTAVVSVYVDGVKQSLATRQSELLKRYRQPGEAALPKAYER' A
#
# COMPACT_ATOMS: atom_id res chain seq x y z
N GLY A 1 25.02 -6.55 -16.14
CA GLY A 1 24.26 -7.04 -14.97
C GLY A 1 22.78 -7.03 -15.28
N ARG A 2 21.95 -7.76 -14.53
CA ARG A 2 20.47 -7.68 -14.65
C ARG A 2 19.95 -6.42 -13.96
N ARG A 3 18.76 -5.94 -14.36
CA ARG A 3 18.04 -4.88 -13.64
C ARG A 3 17.73 -5.35 -12.22
N GLY A 4 17.83 -4.44 -11.26
CA GLY A 4 17.63 -4.72 -9.83
C GLY A 4 16.15 -4.79 -9.46
N ASP A 5 15.39 -5.65 -10.14
CA ASP A 5 13.97 -5.84 -9.90
C ASP A 5 13.77 -6.99 -8.90
N VAL A 6 13.34 -6.65 -7.69
CA VAL A 6 13.30 -7.57 -6.55
C VAL A 6 12.04 -7.33 -5.72
N VAL A 7 11.36 -8.42 -5.34
CA VAL A 7 10.28 -8.41 -4.34
C VAL A 7 10.71 -9.28 -3.17
N ILE A 8 10.59 -8.74 -1.96
CA ILE A 8 10.88 -9.45 -0.71
C ILE A 8 9.55 -9.79 -0.04
N TRP A 9 9.38 -11.06 0.32
CA TRP A 9 8.20 -11.62 0.97
C TRP A 9 8.56 -12.10 2.38
N ASP A 10 7.58 -12.17 3.29
CA ASP A 10 7.77 -12.71 4.65
C ASP A 10 7.57 -14.23 4.75
N GLY A 11 7.40 -14.91 3.61
CA GLY A 11 7.14 -16.35 3.49
C GLY A 11 7.19 -16.82 2.04
N ASP A 12 6.59 -17.97 1.76
CA ASP A 12 6.44 -18.47 0.38
C ASP A 12 5.39 -17.61 -0.36
N PRO A 13 5.73 -16.95 -1.48
CA PRO A 13 4.80 -16.11 -2.24
C PRO A 13 3.60 -16.86 -2.83
N LEU A 14 3.60 -18.20 -2.81
CA LEU A 14 2.48 -19.02 -3.25
C LEU A 14 1.51 -19.38 -2.10
N GLU A 15 1.85 -19.03 -0.85
CA GLU A 15 0.96 -19.16 0.30
C GLU A 15 0.07 -17.93 0.46
N LEU A 16 -1.22 -18.15 0.77
CA LEU A 16 -2.24 -17.09 0.86
C LEU A 16 -1.99 -16.05 1.95
N GLY A 17 -1.29 -16.44 3.03
CA GLY A 17 -1.01 -15.56 4.16
C GLY A 17 0.21 -14.67 3.97
N THR A 18 1.01 -14.92 2.92
CA THR A 18 2.29 -14.24 2.71
C THR A 18 2.07 -12.83 2.19
N ALA A 19 2.81 -11.88 2.75
CA ALA A 19 2.76 -10.48 2.38
C ALA A 19 4.08 -9.98 1.77
N VAL A 20 3.98 -8.96 0.92
CA VAL A 20 5.14 -8.25 0.40
C VAL A 20 5.70 -7.32 1.47
N VAL A 21 6.98 -7.47 1.79
CA VAL A 21 7.73 -6.64 2.76
C VAL A 21 8.40 -5.45 2.08
N SER A 22 8.92 -5.64 0.86
CA SER A 22 9.49 -4.54 0.07
C SER A 22 9.59 -4.86 -1.41
N VAL A 23 9.55 -3.82 -2.24
CA VAL A 23 9.69 -3.89 -3.71
C VAL A 23 10.79 -2.94 -4.14
N TYR A 24 11.66 -3.40 -5.03
CA TYR A 24 12.67 -2.62 -5.72
C TYR A 24 12.47 -2.76 -7.22
N VAL A 25 12.50 -1.64 -7.93
CA VAL A 25 12.46 -1.59 -9.40
C VAL A 25 13.67 -0.78 -9.84
N ASP A 26 14.48 -1.35 -10.73
CA ASP A 26 15.78 -0.79 -11.12
C ASP A 26 16.66 -0.43 -9.90
N GLY A 27 16.57 -1.21 -8.82
CA GLY A 27 17.31 -0.98 -7.56
C GLY A 27 16.73 0.13 -6.67
N VAL A 28 15.64 0.80 -7.09
CA VAL A 28 14.98 1.85 -6.31
C VAL A 28 13.79 1.28 -5.54
N LYS A 29 13.77 1.53 -4.23
CA LYS A 29 12.67 1.11 -3.35
C LYS A 29 11.35 1.78 -3.73
N GLN A 30 10.31 0.98 -3.92
CA GLN A 30 8.96 1.44 -4.23
C GLN A 30 8.11 1.52 -2.95
N SER A 31 7.16 2.45 -2.94
CA SER A 31 6.16 2.54 -1.88
C SER A 31 5.16 1.40 -1.98
N LEU A 32 4.80 0.80 -0.85
CA LEU A 32 3.69 -0.16 -0.75
C LEU A 32 2.35 0.54 -0.46
N ALA A 33 2.34 1.87 -0.35
CA ALA A 33 1.11 2.62 -0.15
C ALA A 33 0.21 2.51 -1.38
N THR A 34 -1.05 2.13 -1.14
CA THR A 34 -2.08 2.06 -2.18
C THR A 34 -3.18 3.07 -1.90
N ARG A 35 -4.00 3.35 -2.91
CA ARG A 35 -5.21 4.17 -2.74
C ARG A 35 -6.12 3.61 -1.64
N GLN A 36 -6.20 2.29 -1.52
CA GLN A 36 -6.98 1.60 -0.49
C GLN A 36 -6.39 1.88 0.90
N SER A 37 -5.07 1.78 1.07
CA SER A 37 -4.39 2.12 2.33
C SER A 37 -4.62 3.59 2.72
N GLU A 38 -4.61 4.50 1.73
CA GLU A 38 -4.88 5.93 1.94
C GLU A 38 -6.33 6.21 2.32
N LEU A 39 -7.30 5.56 1.65
CA LEU A 39 -8.71 5.63 2.00
C LEU A 39 -8.97 5.07 3.39
N LEU A 40 -8.35 3.93 3.72
CA LEU A 40 -8.42 3.34 5.04
C LEU A 40 -7.89 4.30 6.12
N LYS A 41 -6.73 4.93 5.88
CA LYS A 41 -6.18 5.95 6.78
C LYS A 41 -7.15 7.13 6.95
N ARG A 42 -7.73 7.62 5.85
CA ARG A 42 -8.71 8.72 5.84
C ARG A 42 -9.94 8.41 6.67
N TYR A 43 -10.51 7.21 6.54
CA TYR A 43 -11.73 6.84 7.25
C TYR A 43 -11.50 6.29 8.66
N ARG A 44 -10.28 5.83 8.99
CA ARG A 44 -9.91 5.40 10.35
C ARG A 44 -9.68 6.56 11.32
N GLN A 45 -9.32 7.72 10.82
CA GLN A 45 -9.13 8.95 11.59
C GLN A 45 -10.06 10.02 11.04
N PRO A 46 -11.37 9.95 11.33
CA PRO A 46 -12.25 11.06 10.99
C PRO A 46 -11.79 12.26 11.82
N GLY A 47 -11.04 13.18 11.22
CA GLY A 47 -10.88 14.51 11.82
C GLY A 47 -12.25 15.18 11.89
N GLU A 48 -12.36 16.32 12.59
CA GLU A 48 -13.50 17.26 12.47
C GLU A 48 -13.64 17.85 11.05
N ALA A 49 -13.01 17.25 10.04
CA ALA A 49 -13.05 17.67 8.66
C ALA A 49 -14.42 17.33 8.05
N ALA A 50 -14.97 18.33 7.36
CA ALA A 50 -16.27 18.36 6.70
C ALA A 50 -16.78 16.98 6.26
N LEU A 51 -18.06 16.73 6.58
CA LEU A 51 -18.79 15.53 6.21
C LEU A 51 -18.47 15.10 4.76
N PRO A 52 -18.36 13.79 4.48
CA PRO A 52 -18.11 13.31 3.12
C PRO A 52 -19.08 13.95 2.12
N LYS A 53 -18.66 14.11 0.85
CA LYS A 53 -19.51 14.68 -0.22
C LYS A 53 -20.92 14.07 -0.33
N ALA A 54 -21.11 12.85 0.16
CA ALA A 54 -22.42 12.20 0.29
C ALA A 54 -23.41 12.91 1.23
N TYR A 55 -22.99 13.95 1.97
CA TYR A 55 -23.80 14.74 2.89
C TYR A 55 -24.00 16.19 2.42
N GLU A 56 -23.44 16.59 1.28
CA GLU A 56 -23.79 17.86 0.63
C GLU A 56 -25.16 17.69 -0.05
N ARG A 57 -26.17 18.46 0.38
CA ARG A 57 -27.54 18.42 -0.18
C ARG A 57 -27.64 19.27 -1.44
#